data_AF-A0A7Y3ZXA7-F1
#
_entry.id   AF-A0A7Y3ZXA7-F1
#
_cell.length_a   1.000
_cell.length_b   1.000
_cell.length_c   1.000
_cell.angle_alpha   90.00
_cell.angle_beta   90.00
_cell.angle_gamma   90.00
#
_symmetry.space_group_name_H-M   'P 1'
#
loop_
_entity.id
_entity.type
_entity.pdbx_description
1 polymer ?
#
loop_
_entity_poly.entity_id
_entity_poly.type
_entity_poly.pdbx_seq_one_letter_code
_entity_poly.pdbx_strand_id
1 'polypeptide(L)'
;MKWSLPIACGLGGIVVIYYCAIIGFYPSQLTIADTLFFLWVALIFGLFYLLVSYAFFTASLFIWIFIAFPFNKLLSKLDNGDVIYFPLGTTTKIGGLLFFGFFSSVAIIIWIFKTDAEIFIVALTLITIGMFYAILDKVYRDKSYYLRKLNLIGLSLFILFSPMLMIDNILGNITNLTFEIMGVRQLQVDIKLTPNLMEELRTHPDKLINSSGNSKSNNAWLTGVDILFTNVGTLTKVKLDSGANLVIPNAQIEAVTQR
;
A
#
# COMPACT_ATOMS: atom_id res chain seq x y z
N MET A 1 2.80 -4.84 -20.48
CA MET A 1 1.75 -5.04 -19.46
C MET A 1 1.33 -6.50 -19.21
N LYS A 2 1.58 -7.49 -20.08
CA LYS A 2 1.14 -8.89 -19.79
C LYS A 2 1.68 -9.51 -18.48
N TRP A 3 2.81 -9.01 -17.97
CA TRP A 3 3.47 -9.56 -16.77
C TRP A 3 3.27 -8.71 -15.50
N SER A 4 2.73 -7.50 -15.59
CA SER A 4 2.65 -6.60 -14.42
C SER A 4 1.62 -7.06 -13.40
N LEU A 5 0.50 -7.63 -13.84
CA LEU A 5 -0.55 -8.10 -12.94
C LEU A 5 -0.13 -9.35 -12.13
N PRO A 6 0.42 -10.42 -12.72
CA PRO A 6 0.91 -11.56 -11.93
C PRO A 6 1.99 -11.19 -10.91
N ILE A 7 2.91 -10.29 -11.28
CA ILE A 7 3.97 -9.81 -10.38
C ILE A 7 3.38 -9.01 -9.22
N ALA A 8 2.42 -8.12 -9.50
CA ALA A 8 1.73 -7.35 -8.47
C ALA A 8 0.91 -8.25 -7.53
N CYS A 9 0.21 -9.27 -8.03
CA CYS A 9 -0.51 -10.23 -7.19
C CYS A 9 0.44 -11.07 -6.32
N GLY A 10 1.59 -11.48 -6.87
CA GLY A 10 2.63 -12.18 -6.10
C GLY A 10 3.15 -11.33 -4.95
N LEU A 11 3.41 -10.05 -5.20
CA LEU A 11 3.79 -9.10 -4.15
C LEU A 11 2.68 -8.87 -3.13
N GLY A 12 1.43 -8.77 -3.58
CA GLY A 12 0.27 -8.69 -2.68
C GLY A 12 0.23 -9.88 -1.72
N GLY A 13 0.46 -11.10 -2.22
CA GLY A 13 0.56 -12.29 -1.37
C GLY A 13 1.69 -12.21 -0.33
N ILE A 14 2.89 -11.77 -0.72
CA ILE A 14 4.03 -11.60 0.20
C ILE A 14 3.71 -10.60 1.31
N VAL A 15 3.09 -9.47 0.96
CA VAL A 15 2.71 -8.42 1.91
C VAL A 15 1.70 -8.94 2.93
N VAL A 16 0.71 -9.71 2.49
CA VAL A 16 -0.31 -10.29 3.39
C VAL A 16 0.36 -11.26 4.36
N ILE A 17 1.26 -12.12 3.88
CA ILE A 17 2.01 -13.05 4.74
C ILE A 17 2.85 -12.29 5.77
N TYR A 18 3.51 -11.21 5.35
CA TYR A 18 4.30 -10.35 6.24
C TYR A 18 3.43 -9.67 7.30
N TYR A 19 2.26 -9.15 6.91
CA TYR A 19 1.31 -8.57 7.86
C TYR A 19 0.83 -9.59 8.89
N CYS A 20 0.44 -10.79 8.45
CA CYS A 20 0.07 -11.91 9.33
C CYS A 20 1.20 -12.28 10.30
N ALA A 21 2.47 -12.19 9.86
CA ALA A 21 3.64 -12.40 10.71
C ALA A 21 3.74 -11.34 11.82
N ILE A 22 3.58 -10.06 11.48
CA ILE A 22 3.63 -8.94 12.45
C ILE A 22 2.55 -9.09 13.51
N ILE A 23 1.33 -9.42 13.09
CA ILE A 23 0.22 -9.60 14.04
C ILE A 23 0.27 -10.95 14.74
N GLY A 24 1.19 -11.87 14.40
CA GLY A 24 1.28 -13.21 14.97
C GLY A 24 -0.03 -13.99 14.85
N PHE A 25 -0.72 -13.87 13.72
CA PHE A 25 -2.00 -14.50 13.48
C PHE A 25 -2.07 -15.01 12.04
N TYR A 26 -2.06 -16.34 11.89
CA TYR A 26 -2.19 -17.02 10.61
C TYR A 26 -3.51 -17.78 10.55
N PRO A 27 -4.23 -17.75 9.41
CA PRO A 27 -5.33 -18.66 9.20
C PRO A 27 -4.79 -20.09 9.21
N SER A 28 -5.02 -20.82 10.30
CA SER A 28 -4.47 -22.16 10.54
C SER A 28 -5.28 -23.28 9.86
N GLN A 29 -6.38 -22.94 9.20
CA GLN A 29 -7.25 -23.87 8.50
C GLN A 29 -7.28 -23.49 7.02
N LEU A 30 -6.66 -24.31 6.17
CA LEU A 30 -6.70 -24.19 4.70
C LEU A 30 -8.08 -24.61 4.18
N THR A 31 -9.14 -23.94 4.63
CA THR A 31 -10.45 -24.12 4.00
C THR A 31 -10.41 -23.52 2.59
N ILE A 32 -11.27 -24.03 1.70
CA ILE A 32 -11.42 -23.46 0.35
C ILE A 32 -11.82 -21.98 0.45
N ALA A 33 -12.66 -21.62 1.43
CA ALA A 33 -13.07 -20.25 1.68
C ALA A 33 -11.89 -19.36 2.08
N ASP A 34 -11.03 -19.81 3.00
CA ASP A 34 -9.85 -19.05 3.46
C ASP A 34 -8.82 -18.88 2.32
N THR A 35 -8.68 -19.90 1.46
CA THR A 35 -7.80 -19.84 0.28
C THR A 35 -8.33 -18.85 -0.76
N LEU A 36 -9.64 -18.84 -1.01
CA LEU A 36 -10.28 -17.95 -1.97
C LEU A 36 -10.28 -16.50 -1.47
N PHE A 37 -10.48 -16.31 -0.16
CA PHE A 37 -10.29 -15.03 0.51
C PHE A 37 -8.84 -14.54 0.39
N PHE A 38 -7.85 -15.39 0.65
CA PHE A 38 -6.44 -15.02 0.51
C PHE A 38 -6.08 -14.62 -0.94
N LEU A 39 -6.58 -15.36 -1.94
CA LEU A 39 -6.39 -15.03 -3.35
C LEU A 39 -7.01 -13.66 -3.68
N TRP A 40 -8.22 -13.39 -3.17
CA TRP A 40 -8.93 -12.14 -3.38
C TRP A 40 -8.20 -10.96 -2.73
N VAL A 41 -7.74 -11.13 -1.49
CA VAL A 41 -6.91 -10.15 -0.79
C VAL A 41 -5.63 -9.88 -1.58
N ALA A 42 -4.89 -10.91 -2.00
CA ALA A 42 -3.66 -10.75 -2.79
C ALA A 42 -3.91 -10.00 -4.12
N LEU A 43 -5.05 -10.24 -4.76
CA LEU A 43 -5.46 -9.55 -5.99
C LEU A 43 -5.74 -8.06 -5.72
N ILE A 44 -6.48 -7.73 -4.66
CA ILE A 44 -6.78 -6.35 -4.29
C ILE A 44 -5.50 -5.60 -3.96
N PHE A 45 -4.62 -6.20 -3.16
CA PHE A 45 -3.31 -5.64 -2.86
C PHE A 45 -2.51 -5.38 -4.15
N GLY A 46 -2.46 -6.35 -5.06
CA GLY A 46 -1.80 -6.18 -6.36
C GLY A 46 -2.37 -5.02 -7.17
N LEU A 47 -3.69 -4.87 -7.21
CA LEU A 47 -4.35 -3.76 -7.91
C LEU A 47 -4.05 -2.41 -7.25
N PHE A 48 -4.13 -2.32 -5.92
CA PHE A 48 -3.82 -1.11 -5.17
C PHE A 48 -2.36 -0.67 -5.39
N TYR A 49 -1.42 -1.61 -5.34
CA TYR A 49 -0.02 -1.29 -5.60
C TYR A 49 0.24 -0.84 -7.02
N LEU A 50 -0.43 -1.46 -8.00
CA LEU A 50 -0.33 -1.03 -9.39
C LEU A 50 -0.86 0.40 -9.56
N LEU A 51 -1.98 0.73 -8.92
CA LEU A 51 -2.57 2.07 -8.95
C LEU A 51 -1.65 3.11 -8.32
N VAL A 52 -1.09 2.84 -7.13
CA VAL A 52 -0.15 3.74 -6.46
C VAL A 52 1.12 3.92 -7.30
N SER A 53 1.71 2.83 -7.78
CA SER A 53 2.93 2.89 -8.61
C SER A 53 2.69 3.66 -9.91
N TYR A 54 1.50 3.52 -10.51
CA TYR A 54 1.11 4.28 -11.68
C TYR A 54 0.99 5.78 -11.37
N ALA A 55 0.41 6.16 -10.22
CA ALA A 55 0.34 7.56 -9.79
C ALA A 55 1.74 8.16 -9.56
N PHE A 56 2.65 7.41 -8.92
CA PHE A 56 4.04 7.83 -8.75
C PHE A 56 4.75 8.00 -10.11
N PHE A 57 4.52 7.08 -11.05
CA PHE A 57 5.09 7.16 -12.38
C PHE A 57 4.63 8.40 -13.16
N THR A 58 3.32 8.65 -13.21
CA THR A 58 2.78 9.81 -13.94
C THR A 58 3.18 11.13 -13.29
N ALA A 59 3.17 11.21 -11.95
CA ALA A 59 3.66 12.38 -11.21
C ALA A 59 5.15 12.63 -11.45
N SER A 60 5.94 11.56 -11.43
CA SER A 60 7.37 11.61 -11.72
C SER A 60 7.68 12.17 -13.11
N LEU A 61 6.95 11.72 -14.14
CA LEU A 61 7.11 12.25 -15.50
C LEU A 61 6.74 13.72 -15.59
N PHE A 62 5.66 14.13 -14.92
CA PHE A 62 5.24 15.53 -14.87
C PHE A 62 6.31 16.42 -14.23
N ILE A 63 6.83 16.03 -13.07
CA ILE A 63 7.89 16.76 -12.36
C ILE A 63 9.18 16.79 -13.17
N TRP A 64 9.58 15.66 -13.77
CA TRP A 64 10.79 15.60 -14.59
C TRP A 64 10.71 16.54 -15.79
N ILE A 65 9.58 16.60 -16.49
CA ILE A 65 9.39 17.52 -17.61
C ILE A 65 9.46 18.97 -17.13
N PHE A 66 8.83 19.29 -16.00
CA PHE A 66 8.84 20.63 -15.42
C PHE A 66 10.25 21.08 -15.02
N ILE A 67 11.11 20.16 -14.58
CA ILE A 67 12.53 20.43 -14.29
C ILE A 67 13.36 20.49 -15.58
N ALA A 68 13.30 19.47 -16.43
CA ALA A 68 14.16 19.35 -17.60
C ALA A 68 13.91 20.44 -18.65
N PHE A 69 12.67 20.91 -18.81
CA PHE A 69 12.31 21.92 -19.80
C PHE A 69 13.00 23.29 -19.61
N PRO A 70 12.90 23.97 -18.44
CA PRO A 70 13.58 25.24 -18.22
C PRO A 70 15.11 25.09 -18.24
N PHE A 71 15.65 23.99 -17.70
CA PHE A 71 17.09 23.72 -17.72
C PHE A 71 17.62 23.56 -19.14
N ASN A 72 16.95 22.81 -20.00
CA ASN A 72 17.34 22.68 -21.40
C ASN A 72 17.23 24.00 -22.17
N LYS A 73 16.21 24.83 -21.86
CA LYS A 73 16.06 26.16 -22.46
C LYS A 73 17.15 27.14 -21.99
N LEU A 74 17.66 26.98 -20.77
CA LEU A 74 18.78 27.76 -20.26
C LEU A 74 20.09 27.31 -20.91
N LEU A 75 20.32 26.00 -20.98
CA LEU A 75 21.49 25.39 -21.61
C LEU A 75 21.59 25.76 -23.09
N SER A 76 20.47 25.75 -23.83
CA SER A 76 20.46 26.11 -25.25
C SER A 76 20.80 27.59 -25.51
N LYS A 77 20.67 28.46 -24.51
CA LYS A 77 21.04 29.89 -24.62
C LYS A 77 22.52 30.15 -24.33
N LEU A 78 23.18 29.20 -23.69
CA LEU A 78 24.61 29.25 -23.32
C LEU A 78 25.48 28.50 -24.35
N ASP A 79 24.88 28.05 -25.46
CA ASP A 79 25.46 27.02 -26.33
C ASP A 79 26.46 27.57 -27.36
N ASN A 80 27.57 26.85 -27.52
CA ASN A 80 28.64 27.03 -28.50
C ASN A 80 28.97 25.72 -29.28
N GLY A 81 28.12 24.68 -29.22
CA GLY A 81 28.17 23.54 -30.14
C GLY A 81 28.15 22.14 -29.53
N ASP A 82 28.39 21.97 -28.22
CA ASP A 82 28.67 20.66 -27.61
C ASP A 82 27.92 20.38 -26.28
N VAL A 83 26.67 20.84 -26.12
CA VAL A 83 25.95 20.67 -24.86
C VAL A 83 25.12 19.38 -24.78
N ILE A 84 25.26 18.69 -23.64
CA ILE A 84 24.46 17.53 -23.23
C ILE A 84 23.06 18.01 -22.77
N TYR A 85 22.03 17.74 -23.57
CA TYR A 85 20.64 18.02 -23.19
C TYR A 85 20.06 16.94 -22.28
N PHE A 86 19.28 17.35 -21.27
CA PHE A 86 18.48 16.41 -20.48
C PHE A 86 17.44 15.73 -21.37
N PRO A 87 17.25 14.42 -21.27
CA PRO A 87 16.24 13.73 -22.06
C PRO A 87 14.83 14.18 -21.63
N LEU A 88 14.08 14.77 -22.56
CA LEU A 88 12.62 14.84 -22.47
C LEU A 88 12.10 13.58 -23.14
N GLY A 89 11.50 12.65 -22.37
CA GLY A 89 10.92 11.42 -22.92
C GLY A 89 9.91 11.69 -24.05
N THR A 90 9.58 10.64 -24.80
CA THR A 90 8.82 10.69 -26.06
C THR A 90 7.54 11.53 -26.04
N THR A 91 7.35 12.26 -27.14
CA THR A 91 6.32 13.28 -27.41
C THR A 91 4.92 12.73 -27.73
N THR A 92 4.74 11.41 -27.77
CA THR A 92 3.51 10.78 -28.23
C THR A 92 2.52 10.62 -27.06
N LYS A 93 1.60 11.59 -26.94
CA LYS A 93 0.49 11.71 -25.94
C LYS A 93 0.79 12.52 -24.67
N ILE A 94 1.55 13.61 -24.82
CA ILE A 94 1.90 14.57 -23.76
C ILE A 94 0.67 15.08 -22.98
N GLY A 95 -0.45 15.39 -23.64
CA GLY A 95 -1.59 16.04 -22.97
C GLY A 95 -2.24 15.20 -21.86
N GLY A 96 -2.65 13.96 -22.17
CA GLY A 96 -3.31 13.10 -21.19
C GLY A 96 -2.37 12.69 -20.05
N LEU A 97 -1.11 12.39 -20.37
CA LEU A 97 -0.15 11.94 -19.37
C LEU A 97 0.29 13.08 -18.43
N LEU A 98 0.44 14.31 -18.95
CA LEU A 98 0.66 15.50 -18.10
C LEU A 98 -0.56 15.82 -17.24
N PHE A 99 -1.77 15.69 -17.78
CA PHE A 99 -3.00 15.89 -17.00
C PHE A 99 -3.06 14.91 -15.83
N PHE A 100 -2.94 13.60 -16.07
CA PHE A 100 -2.88 12.60 -15.01
C PHE A 100 -1.70 12.82 -14.06
N GLY A 101 -0.55 13.24 -14.58
CA GLY A 101 0.64 13.53 -13.78
C GLY A 101 0.44 14.72 -12.83
N PHE A 102 -0.26 15.77 -13.26
CA PHE A 102 -0.63 16.89 -12.39
C PHE A 102 -1.52 16.44 -11.23
N PHE A 103 -2.62 15.72 -11.53
CA PHE A 103 -3.51 15.19 -10.48
C PHE A 103 -2.80 14.22 -9.54
N SER A 104 -1.94 13.36 -10.08
CA SER A 104 -1.16 12.43 -9.27
C SER A 104 -0.17 13.15 -8.37
N SER A 105 0.45 14.23 -8.85
CA SER A 105 1.33 15.08 -8.05
C SER A 105 0.58 15.76 -6.91
N VAL A 106 -0.61 16.32 -7.19
CA VAL A 106 -1.48 16.91 -6.15
C VAL A 106 -1.89 15.87 -5.12
N ALA A 107 -2.29 14.66 -5.55
CA ALA A 107 -2.67 13.58 -4.65
C ALA A 107 -1.49 13.14 -3.75
N ILE A 108 -0.29 13.02 -4.31
CA ILE A 108 0.93 12.69 -3.54
C ILE A 108 1.25 13.80 -2.54
N ILE A 109 1.13 15.08 -2.91
CA ILE A 109 1.34 16.21 -1.99
C ILE A 109 0.36 16.15 -0.82
N ILE A 110 -0.95 15.94 -1.09
CA ILE A 110 -1.96 15.79 -0.04
C ILE A 110 -1.62 14.60 0.87
N TRP A 111 -1.18 13.48 0.28
CA TRP A 111 -0.79 12.30 1.04
C TRP A 111 0.42 12.55 1.94
N ILE A 112 1.44 13.27 1.45
CA ILE A 112 2.61 13.64 2.26
C ILE A 112 2.19 14.43 3.50
N PHE A 113 1.33 15.45 3.33
CA PHE A 113 0.83 16.25 4.45
C PHE A 113 -0.02 15.46 5.45
N LYS A 114 -0.69 14.38 5.01
CA LYS A 114 -1.50 13.54 5.90
C LYS A 114 -0.71 12.47 6.64
N THR A 115 0.44 12.08 6.12
CA THR A 115 1.22 10.94 6.64
C THR A 115 2.57 11.34 7.22
N ASP A 116 2.85 12.65 7.28
CA ASP A 116 4.14 13.22 7.68
C ASP A 116 5.32 12.57 6.96
N ALA A 117 5.11 12.15 5.71
CA ALA A 117 6.13 11.52 4.90
C ALA A 117 7.27 12.52 4.60
N GLU A 118 8.50 12.03 4.56
CA GLU A 118 9.66 12.88 4.29
C GLU A 118 9.61 13.45 2.86
N ILE A 119 9.22 14.72 2.72
CA ILE A 119 9.07 15.43 1.43
C ILE A 119 10.32 15.25 0.57
N PHE A 120 11.51 15.32 1.18
CA PHE A 120 12.79 15.21 0.47
C PHE A 120 12.94 13.84 -0.19
N ILE A 121 12.65 12.76 0.53
CA ILE A 121 12.72 11.38 0.02
C ILE A 121 11.71 11.18 -1.11
N VAL A 122 10.47 11.67 -0.93
CA VAL A 122 9.44 11.54 -1.96
C VAL A 122 9.83 12.29 -3.24
N ALA A 123 10.35 13.51 -3.11
CA ALA A 123 10.84 14.30 -4.24
C ALA A 123 12.00 13.60 -4.96
N LEU A 124 12.97 13.05 -4.22
CA LEU A 124 14.10 12.30 -4.78
C LEU A 124 13.61 11.05 -5.54
N THR A 125 12.64 10.33 -4.99
CA THR A 125 12.02 9.15 -5.62
C THR A 125 11.34 9.53 -6.93
N LEU A 126 10.58 10.63 -6.95
CA LEU A 126 9.91 11.11 -8.16
C LEU A 126 10.92 11.58 -9.23
N ILE A 127 12.00 12.26 -8.85
CA ILE A 127 13.04 12.69 -9.79
C ILE A 127 13.76 11.47 -10.38
N THR A 128 14.16 10.51 -9.55
CA THR A 128 14.90 9.31 -9.98
C THR A 128 14.09 8.45 -10.95
N ILE A 129 12.80 8.21 -10.68
CA ILE A 129 11.91 7.49 -11.61
C ILE A 129 11.86 8.20 -12.98
N GLY A 130 11.74 9.52 -12.98
CA GLY A 130 11.50 10.31 -14.19
C GLY A 130 12.76 10.42 -15.03
N MET A 131 13.89 10.66 -14.38
CA MET A 131 15.23 10.62 -14.96
C MET A 131 15.52 9.25 -15.57
N PHE A 132 15.28 8.16 -14.81
CA PHE A 132 15.56 6.81 -15.26
C PHE A 132 14.70 6.45 -16.48
N TYR A 133 13.40 6.77 -16.45
CA TYR A 133 12.54 6.62 -17.62
C TYR A 133 13.07 7.38 -18.84
N ALA A 134 13.44 8.65 -18.67
CA ALA A 134 13.88 9.50 -19.77
C ALA A 134 15.22 9.03 -20.38
N ILE A 135 16.17 8.59 -19.55
CA ILE A 135 17.43 7.98 -20.02
C ILE A 135 17.14 6.71 -20.79
N LEU A 136 16.31 5.82 -20.26
CA LEU A 136 15.97 4.57 -20.90
C LEU A 136 15.25 4.80 -22.23
N ASP A 137 14.29 5.73 -22.28
CA ASP A 137 13.57 6.07 -23.52
C ASP A 137 14.55 6.58 -24.60
N LYS A 138 15.53 7.41 -24.23
CA LYS A 138 16.58 7.87 -25.14
C LYS A 138 17.50 6.73 -25.62
N VAL A 139 18.00 5.89 -24.70
CA VAL A 139 18.93 4.80 -24.99
C VAL A 139 18.28 3.68 -25.81
N TYR A 140 17.00 3.39 -25.59
CA TYR A 140 16.30 2.28 -26.26
C TYR A 140 15.67 2.65 -27.58
N ARG A 141 15.63 3.92 -27.95
CA ARG A 141 15.19 4.35 -29.28
C ARG A 141 16.04 3.73 -30.39
N ASP A 142 17.33 3.51 -30.10
CA ASP A 142 18.33 3.05 -31.08
C ASP A 142 18.70 1.55 -30.96
N LYS A 143 18.13 0.79 -30.01
CA LYS A 143 18.51 -0.61 -29.75
C LYS A 143 17.50 -1.65 -30.23
N SER A 144 18.00 -2.86 -30.49
CA SER A 144 17.24 -4.07 -30.88
C SER A 144 16.01 -4.35 -29.99
N TYR A 145 14.94 -4.86 -30.62
CA TYR A 145 13.64 -5.16 -30.00
C TYR A 145 13.72 -6.04 -28.73
N TYR A 146 14.63 -7.01 -28.68
CA TYR A 146 14.77 -7.91 -27.53
C TYR A 146 15.32 -7.21 -26.28
N LEU A 147 16.38 -6.40 -26.44
CA LEU A 147 16.96 -5.60 -25.36
C LEU A 147 15.96 -4.56 -24.85
N ARG A 148 15.15 -3.98 -25.74
CA ARG A 148 14.06 -3.07 -25.36
C ARG A 148 13.05 -3.74 -24.44
N LYS A 149 12.69 -5.01 -24.69
CA LYS A 149 11.71 -5.75 -23.89
C LYS A 149 12.19 -6.05 -22.47
N LEU A 150 13.43 -6.52 -22.31
CA LEU A 150 14.01 -6.80 -20.98
C LEU A 150 14.10 -5.53 -20.12
N ASN A 151 14.52 -4.42 -20.72
CA ASN A 151 14.68 -3.18 -19.99
C ASN A 151 13.35 -2.47 -19.66
N LEU A 152 12.32 -2.67 -20.48
CA LEU A 152 10.95 -2.24 -20.12
C LEU A 152 10.41 -3.04 -18.93
N ILE A 153 10.75 -4.32 -18.81
CA ILE A 153 10.43 -5.13 -17.61
C ILE A 153 11.20 -4.57 -16.41
N GLY A 154 12.51 -4.32 -16.54
CA GLY A 154 13.34 -3.72 -15.50
C GLY A 154 12.82 -2.36 -15.02
N LEU A 155 12.45 -1.47 -15.94
CA LEU A 155 11.79 -0.20 -15.64
C LEU A 155 10.48 -0.41 -14.88
N SER A 156 9.63 -1.33 -15.33
CA SER A 156 8.35 -1.59 -14.66
C SER A 156 8.53 -2.11 -13.24
N LEU A 157 9.55 -2.93 -12.99
CA LEU A 157 9.91 -3.38 -11.64
C LEU A 157 10.46 -2.22 -10.81
N PHE A 158 11.36 -1.40 -11.37
CA PHE A 158 11.92 -0.24 -10.67
C PHE A 158 10.83 0.75 -10.24
N ILE A 159 9.87 1.04 -11.11
CA ILE A 159 8.73 1.90 -10.80
C ILE A 159 7.84 1.29 -9.71
N LEU A 160 7.64 -0.02 -9.75
CA LEU A 160 6.81 -0.74 -8.77
C LEU A 160 7.45 -0.74 -7.37
N PHE A 161 8.77 -0.91 -7.30
CA PHE A 161 9.49 -1.06 -6.04
C PHE A 161 10.03 0.26 -5.47
N SER A 162 10.35 1.26 -6.29
CA SER A 162 11.01 2.48 -5.80
C SER A 162 10.22 3.25 -4.74
N PRO A 163 8.88 3.46 -4.86
CA PRO A 163 8.14 4.13 -3.79
C PRO A 163 8.14 3.33 -2.48
N MET A 164 8.14 1.99 -2.57
CA MET A 164 8.15 1.11 -1.40
C MET A 164 9.49 1.04 -0.69
N LEU A 165 10.58 1.08 -1.46
CA LEU A 165 11.93 0.94 -0.93
C LEU A 165 12.48 2.25 -0.39
N MET A 166 12.11 3.37 -1.01
CA MET A 166 12.69 4.66 -0.67
C MET A 166 11.88 5.38 0.40
N ILE A 167 10.56 5.20 0.46
CA ILE A 167 9.70 5.96 1.36
C ILE A 167 9.26 5.05 2.53
N ASP A 168 9.77 5.37 3.72
CA ASP A 168 9.40 4.68 4.94
C ASP A 168 7.89 4.75 5.17
N ASN A 169 7.34 3.67 5.72
CA ASN A 169 5.92 3.52 6.07
C ASN A 169 4.92 3.53 4.90
N ILE A 170 5.32 3.72 3.64
CA ILE A 170 4.39 3.56 2.50
C ILE A 170 3.76 2.17 2.50
N LEU A 171 4.59 1.14 2.67
CA LEU A 171 4.11 -0.23 2.63
C LEU A 171 3.12 -0.49 3.76
N GLY A 172 3.47 -0.10 5.00
CA GLY A 172 2.60 -0.26 6.16
C GLY A 172 1.29 0.53 6.03
N ASN A 173 1.34 1.78 5.57
CA ASN A 173 0.16 2.63 5.41
C ASN A 173 -0.78 2.09 4.32
N ILE A 174 -0.24 1.67 3.17
CA ILE A 174 -1.06 1.05 2.11
C ILE A 174 -1.66 -0.26 2.63
N THR A 175 -0.90 -1.08 3.34
CA THR A 175 -1.39 -2.34 3.88
C THR A 175 -2.51 -2.15 4.88
N ASN A 176 -2.33 -1.23 5.82
CA ASN A 176 -3.33 -0.86 6.82
C ASN A 176 -4.61 -0.35 6.16
N LEU A 177 -4.49 0.59 5.23
CA LEU A 177 -5.62 1.17 4.50
C LEU A 177 -6.33 0.12 3.64
N THR A 178 -5.58 -0.78 2.99
CA THR A 178 -6.18 -1.84 2.16
C THR A 178 -6.97 -2.80 3.04
N PHE A 179 -6.44 -3.22 4.20
CA PHE A 179 -7.18 -4.07 5.14
C PHE A 179 -8.40 -3.37 5.76
N GLU A 180 -8.35 -2.06 5.99
CA GLU A 180 -9.50 -1.28 6.43
C GLU A 180 -10.60 -1.21 5.35
N ILE A 181 -10.24 -0.91 4.10
CA ILE A 181 -11.19 -0.88 2.97
C ILE A 181 -11.82 -2.26 2.73
N MET A 182 -11.06 -3.34 2.90
CA MET A 182 -11.58 -4.70 2.79
C MET A 182 -12.42 -5.14 3.99
N GLY A 183 -12.49 -4.34 5.06
CA GLY A 183 -13.22 -4.65 6.30
C GLY A 183 -12.56 -5.73 7.17
N VAL A 184 -11.34 -6.16 6.82
CA VAL A 184 -10.53 -7.15 7.55
C VAL A 184 -9.97 -6.56 8.84
N ARG A 185 -9.61 -5.27 8.78
CA ARG A 185 -9.17 -4.46 9.93
C ARG A 185 -10.21 -3.37 10.17
N GLN A 186 -10.58 -3.15 11.42
CA GLN A 186 -11.51 -2.07 11.80
C GLN A 186 -11.02 -1.45 13.10
N LEU A 187 -10.94 -0.13 13.16
CA LEU A 187 -10.44 0.59 14.33
C LEU A 187 -11.59 1.17 15.14
N GLN A 188 -11.44 1.24 16.46
CA GLN A 188 -12.39 1.85 17.39
C GLN A 188 -13.84 1.37 17.20
N VAL A 189 -14.04 0.06 17.16
CA VAL A 189 -15.38 -0.55 17.04
C VAL A 189 -15.88 -1.07 18.38
N ASP A 190 -17.20 -1.09 18.53
CA ASP A 190 -17.87 -1.72 19.65
C ASP A 190 -18.37 -3.11 19.20
N ILE A 191 -17.93 -4.18 19.87
CA ILE A 191 -18.26 -5.57 19.53
C ILE A 191 -19.21 -6.15 20.57
N LYS A 192 -20.36 -6.65 20.12
CA LYS A 192 -21.30 -7.40 20.95
C LYS A 192 -20.94 -8.88 20.95
N LEU A 193 -20.71 -9.45 22.14
CA LEU A 193 -20.39 -10.86 22.33
C LEU A 193 -21.58 -11.64 22.89
N THR A 194 -21.60 -12.94 22.62
CA THR A 194 -22.55 -13.87 23.25
C THR A 194 -22.38 -13.87 24.78
N PRO A 195 -23.48 -13.96 25.57
CA PRO A 195 -23.43 -13.91 27.04
C PRO A 195 -22.46 -14.92 27.66
N ASN A 196 -22.38 -16.14 27.10
CA ASN A 196 -21.53 -17.21 27.61
C ASN A 196 -20.03 -16.87 27.53
N LEU A 197 -19.59 -16.26 26.42
CA LEU A 197 -18.19 -15.85 26.26
C LEU A 197 -17.87 -14.67 27.17
N MET A 198 -18.82 -13.75 27.36
CA MET A 198 -18.62 -12.61 28.27
C MET A 198 -18.48 -13.08 29.72
N GLU A 199 -19.25 -14.08 30.14
CA GLU A 199 -19.13 -14.70 31.46
C GLU A 199 -17.80 -15.45 31.62
N GLU A 200 -17.34 -16.14 30.58
CA GLU A 200 -16.04 -16.80 30.56
C GLU A 200 -14.87 -15.80 30.68
N LEU A 201 -14.92 -14.68 29.95
CA LEU A 201 -13.93 -13.60 30.04
C LEU A 201 -13.93 -12.89 31.40
N ARG A 202 -15.09 -12.82 32.07
CA ARG A 202 -15.22 -12.26 33.43
C ARG A 202 -14.68 -13.20 34.51
N THR A 203 -14.88 -14.50 34.34
CA THR A 203 -14.50 -15.52 35.33
C THR A 203 -13.05 -15.98 35.19
N HIS A 204 -12.50 -15.91 33.98
CA HIS A 204 -11.11 -16.28 33.68
C HIS A 204 -10.39 -15.12 32.99
N PRO A 205 -10.08 -14.02 33.72
CA PRO A 205 -9.33 -12.89 33.16
C PRO A 205 -7.93 -13.31 32.68
N ASP A 206 -7.44 -14.45 33.16
CA ASP A 206 -6.17 -15.04 32.77
C ASP A 206 -6.20 -15.58 31.33
N LYS A 207 -7.38 -15.74 30.69
CA LYS A 207 -7.48 -16.00 29.24
C LYS A 207 -7.32 -14.71 28.41
N LEU A 208 -7.37 -13.52 29.02
CA LEU A 208 -7.02 -12.23 28.42
C LEU A 208 -5.50 -11.95 28.49
N ILE A 209 -4.65 -12.99 28.41
CA ILE A 209 -3.20 -12.90 28.65
C ILE A 209 -2.63 -11.64 27.99
N ASN A 210 -2.34 -10.67 28.87
CA ASN A 210 -1.80 -9.32 28.67
C ASN A 210 -2.75 -8.10 28.77
N SER A 211 -3.90 -8.13 29.45
CA SER A 211 -4.66 -6.90 29.77
C SER A 211 -4.76 -6.57 31.27
N SER A 212 -4.12 -5.49 31.69
CA SER A 212 -4.63 -4.62 32.75
C SER A 212 -5.60 -3.62 32.11
N GLY A 213 -6.89 -3.95 32.07
CA GLY A 213 -7.94 -3.08 31.58
C GLY A 213 -9.19 -3.25 32.42
N ASN A 214 -9.64 -2.17 33.06
CA ASN A 214 -10.84 -2.14 33.90
C ASN A 214 -12.10 -2.46 33.08
N SER A 215 -12.52 -3.72 33.08
CA SER A 215 -13.81 -4.15 32.51
C SER A 215 -14.96 -3.77 33.44
N LYS A 216 -15.28 -2.47 33.52
CA LYS A 216 -16.56 -1.98 34.05
C LYS A 216 -17.54 -1.77 32.89
N SER A 217 -18.05 -2.85 32.32
CA SER A 217 -19.21 -2.78 31.42
C SER A 217 -20.20 -3.88 31.75
N ASN A 218 -21.37 -3.47 32.25
CA ASN A 218 -22.51 -4.33 32.57
C ASN A 218 -23.28 -4.79 31.31
N ASN A 219 -22.83 -4.40 30.11
CA ASN A 219 -23.48 -4.75 28.86
C ASN A 219 -22.58 -5.72 28.08
N ALA A 220 -23.17 -6.61 27.27
CA ALA A 220 -22.48 -7.62 26.46
C ALA A 220 -21.59 -7.05 25.33
N TRP A 221 -21.04 -5.86 25.53
CA TRP A 221 -20.28 -5.07 24.57
C TRP A 221 -18.86 -4.86 25.05
N LEU A 222 -17.91 -5.23 24.21
CA LEU A 222 -16.53 -4.76 24.23
C LEU A 222 -16.48 -3.42 23.51
N THR A 223 -16.21 -2.34 24.23
CA THR A 223 -16.20 -0.99 23.66
C THR A 223 -14.80 -0.53 23.32
N GLY A 224 -14.65 0.23 22.23
CA GLY A 224 -13.38 0.88 21.86
C GLY A 224 -12.29 -0.09 21.44
N VAL A 225 -12.63 -1.23 20.84
CA VAL A 225 -11.64 -2.23 20.48
C VAL A 225 -11.22 -2.13 19.00
N ASP A 226 -9.97 -2.48 18.71
CA ASP A 226 -9.45 -2.52 17.35
C ASP A 226 -9.48 -3.97 16.83
N ILE A 227 -10.27 -4.23 15.80
CA ILE A 227 -10.20 -5.50 15.07
C ILE A 227 -8.94 -5.47 14.19
N LEU A 228 -7.96 -6.30 14.53
CA LEU A 228 -6.69 -6.39 13.80
C LEU A 228 -6.79 -7.30 12.57
N PHE A 229 -7.63 -8.33 12.64
CA PHE A 229 -7.87 -9.26 11.55
C PHE A 229 -9.16 -10.06 11.77
N THR A 230 -10.09 -9.98 10.82
CA THR A 230 -11.26 -10.86 10.74
C THR A 230 -11.05 -11.90 9.64
N ASN A 231 -10.98 -13.17 10.00
CA ASN A 231 -11.03 -14.25 9.01
C ASN A 231 -12.48 -14.47 8.57
N VAL A 232 -12.71 -14.89 7.32
CA VAL A 232 -14.05 -15.25 6.81
C VAL A 232 -14.60 -16.50 7.51
N GLY A 233 -13.73 -17.41 7.93
CA GLY A 233 -14.13 -18.71 8.49
C GLY A 233 -14.47 -18.72 9.98
N THR A 234 -13.48 -18.47 10.85
CA THR A 234 -13.54 -19.03 12.22
C THR A 234 -13.19 -18.08 13.35
N LEU A 235 -12.26 -17.15 13.15
CA LEU A 235 -11.64 -16.40 14.24
C LEU A 235 -11.43 -14.94 13.84
N THR A 236 -11.64 -14.04 14.80
CA THR A 236 -11.34 -12.61 14.74
C THR A 236 -10.34 -12.27 15.83
N LYS A 237 -9.24 -11.61 15.45
CA LYS A 237 -8.26 -11.08 16.40
C LYS A 237 -8.56 -9.62 16.69
N VAL A 238 -8.72 -9.32 17.97
CA VAL A 238 -9.10 -8.02 18.50
C VAL A 238 -7.99 -7.52 19.43
N LYS A 239 -7.70 -6.23 19.39
CA LYS A 239 -6.82 -5.53 20.33
C LYS A 239 -7.66 -4.62 21.21
N LEU A 240 -7.47 -4.77 22.52
CA LEU A 240 -8.14 -3.98 23.55
C LEU A 240 -7.41 -2.65 23.77
N ASP A 241 -8.10 -1.66 24.34
CA ASP A 241 -7.52 -0.37 24.77
C ASP A 241 -6.30 -0.54 25.71
N SER A 242 -6.27 -1.64 26.47
CA SER A 242 -5.16 -2.01 27.35
C SER A 242 -3.89 -2.47 26.60
N GLY A 243 -3.95 -2.62 25.28
CA GLY A 243 -2.87 -3.14 24.44
C GLY A 243 -2.86 -4.67 24.29
N ALA A 244 -3.75 -5.38 24.99
CA ALA A 244 -3.86 -6.83 24.94
C ALA A 244 -4.51 -7.33 23.66
N ASN A 245 -4.14 -8.53 23.23
CA ASN A 245 -4.72 -9.18 22.06
C ASN A 245 -5.63 -10.33 22.49
N LEU A 246 -6.86 -10.36 21.97
CA LEU A 246 -7.86 -11.39 22.20
C LEU A 246 -8.21 -12.06 20.86
N VAL A 247 -8.34 -13.39 20.85
CA VAL A 247 -8.80 -14.15 19.67
C VAL A 247 -10.19 -14.68 19.98
N ILE A 248 -11.18 -14.26 19.20
CA ILE A 248 -12.60 -14.54 19.41
C ILE A 248 -13.13 -15.37 18.24
N PRO A 249 -13.83 -16.49 18.50
CA PRO A 249 -14.56 -17.20 17.45
C PRO A 249 -15.64 -16.32 16.82
N ASN A 250 -15.71 -16.27 15.49
CA ASN A 250 -16.70 -15.43 14.77
C ASN A 250 -18.14 -15.76 15.17
N ALA A 251 -18.43 -17.03 15.47
CA ALA A 251 -19.75 -17.48 15.93
C ALA A 251 -20.19 -16.86 17.26
N GLN A 252 -19.26 -16.28 18.03
CA GLN A 252 -19.52 -15.64 19.31
C GLN A 252 -19.64 -14.10 19.20
N ILE A 253 -19.52 -13.55 17.99
CA ILE A 253 -19.72 -12.12 17.70
C ILE A 253 -21.14 -11.94 17.16
N GLU A 254 -21.99 -11.25 17.91
CA GLU A 254 -23.38 -11.01 17.55
C GLU A 254 -23.58 -9.76 16.69
N ALA A 255 -22.78 -8.72 16.95
CA ALA A 255 -22.84 -7.46 16.22
C ALA A 255 -21.51 -6.71 16.33
N VAL A 256 -21.18 -5.95 15.31
CA VAL A 256 -20.07 -4.98 15.29
C VAL A 256 -20.65 -3.63 14.92
N THR A 257 -20.36 -2.60 15.72
CA THR A 257 -20.84 -1.23 15.49
C THR A 257 -19.66 -0.28 15.41
N GLN A 258 -19.58 0.50 14.34
CA GLN A 258 -18.61 1.59 14.24
C GLN A 258 -19.07 2.76 15.10
N ARG A 259 -18.12 3.36 15.82
CA ARG A 259 -18.35 4.62 16.52
C ARG A 259 -18.33 5.81 15.57
#